data_AF-A0A970WDZ7-F1
#
_entry.id   AF-A0A970WDZ7-F1
#
_cell.length_a   1.000
_cell.length_b   1.000
_cell.length_c   1.000
_cell.angle_alpha   90.00
_cell.angle_beta   90.00
_cell.angle_gamma   90.00
#
_symmetry.space_group_name_H-M   'P 1'
#
loop_
_entity.id
_entity.type
_entity.pdbx_description
1 polymer ?
#
loop_
_entity_poly.entity_id
_entity_poly.type
_entity_poly.pdbx_seq_one_letter_code
_entity_poly.pdbx_strand_id
1 'polypeptide(L)'
;MDHCPTESLEIWYESVRDKPISDFDIEDVCRACRQGIYPEHVVPVALERLQENPLAGEKYDGELLVALNSIRREFWAAHLDLARSAASLLSTVNTDAHSDLGEDVQQLLERLPPPAS
;
A
#
# COMPACT_ATOMS: atom_id res chain seq x y z
N MET A 1 17.13 -17.99 -23.03
CA MET A 1 16.22 -18.72 -22.13
C MET A 1 15.56 -17.66 -21.30
N ASP A 2 14.44 -17.15 -21.81
CA ASP A 2 13.62 -16.15 -21.16
C ASP A 2 12.92 -16.83 -19.97
N HIS A 3 13.36 -16.49 -18.76
CA HIS A 3 12.69 -16.94 -17.55
C HIS A 3 11.31 -16.29 -17.48
N CYS A 4 10.31 -17.13 -17.23
CA CYS A 4 8.91 -16.75 -17.12
C CYS A 4 8.72 -15.78 -15.93
N PRO A 5 7.99 -14.66 -16.07
CA PRO A 5 7.83 -13.67 -14.99
C PRO A 5 7.22 -14.21 -13.69
N THR A 6 6.63 -15.42 -13.72
CA THR A 6 6.07 -16.11 -12.55
C THR A 6 7.14 -16.59 -11.56
N GLU A 7 8.34 -16.95 -12.03
CA GLU A 7 9.41 -17.46 -11.15
C GLU A 7 9.86 -16.39 -10.13
N SER A 8 9.81 -15.11 -10.51
CA SER A 8 10.23 -14.01 -9.63
C SER A 8 9.25 -13.73 -8.47
N LEU A 9 7.96 -14.06 -8.60
CA LEU A 9 6.98 -13.87 -7.53
C LEU A 9 6.93 -15.07 -6.59
N GLU A 10 7.07 -16.29 -7.11
CA GLU A 10 7.13 -17.51 -6.30
C GLU A 10 8.37 -17.52 -5.40
N ILE A 11 9.55 -17.24 -5.97
CA ILE A 11 10.81 -17.15 -5.21
C ILE A 11 10.72 -16.04 -4.15
N TRP A 12 10.15 -14.89 -4.50
CA TRP A 12 9.95 -13.82 -3.53
C TRP A 12 9.01 -14.25 -2.40
N TYR A 13 7.86 -14.86 -2.74
CA TYR A 13 6.90 -15.31 -1.74
C TYR A 13 7.51 -16.34 -0.78
N GLU A 14 8.26 -17.31 -1.31
CA GLU A 14 9.03 -18.27 -0.50
C GLU A 14 9.99 -17.57 0.47
N SER A 15 10.61 -16.47 0.05
CA SER A 15 11.54 -15.71 0.90
C SER A 15 10.85 -14.95 2.04
N VAL A 16 9.59 -14.56 1.89
CA VAL A 16 8.86 -13.74 2.89
C VAL A 16 7.82 -14.50 3.71
N ARG A 17 7.38 -15.68 3.25
CA ARG A 17 6.28 -16.44 3.88
C ARG A 17 6.54 -16.78 5.35
N ASP A 18 7.80 -16.99 5.72
CA ASP A 18 8.21 -17.35 7.08
C ASP A 18 8.70 -16.13 7.89
N LYS A 19 8.63 -14.91 7.33
CA LYS A 19 8.98 -13.66 8.01
C LYS A 19 7.75 -13.04 8.68
N PRO A 20 7.87 -12.45 9.88
CA PRO A 20 6.86 -11.56 10.42
C PRO A 20 6.62 -10.37 9.47
N ILE A 21 5.37 -9.94 9.34
CA ILE A 21 5.02 -8.80 8.45
C ILE A 21 5.68 -7.49 8.94
N SER A 22 5.95 -7.37 10.24
CA SER A 22 6.73 -6.25 10.81
C SER A 22 8.14 -6.13 10.22
N ASP A 23 8.70 -7.25 9.74
CA ASP A 23 10.06 -7.34 9.24
C ASP A 23 10.13 -7.14 7.72
N PHE A 24 8.97 -6.90 7.08
CA PHE A 24 8.93 -6.57 5.65
C PHE A 24 9.54 -5.19 5.44
N ASP A 25 10.47 -5.11 4.49
CA ASP A 25 10.97 -3.85 3.97
C ASP A 25 9.90 -3.18 3.07
N ILE A 26 10.22 -2.00 2.55
CA ILE A 26 9.27 -1.24 1.74
C ILE A 26 8.93 -1.98 0.44
N GLU A 27 9.90 -2.67 -0.19
CA GLU A 27 9.63 -3.43 -1.41
C GLU A 27 8.68 -4.61 -1.13
N ASP A 28 8.93 -5.35 -0.05
CA ASP A 28 8.09 -6.48 0.38
C ASP A 28 6.65 -6.02 0.66
N VAL A 29 6.47 -4.90 1.38
CA VAL A 29 5.13 -4.33 1.66
C VAL A 29 4.45 -3.90 0.36
N CYS A 30 5.14 -3.13 -0.50
CA CYS A 30 4.62 -2.70 -1.80
C CYS A 30 4.16 -3.90 -2.64
N ARG A 31 4.97 -4.95 -2.68
CA ARG A 31 4.68 -6.14 -3.48
C ARG A 31 3.53 -6.93 -2.90
N ALA A 32 3.47 -7.10 -1.58
CA ALA A 32 2.36 -7.77 -0.91
C ALA A 32 1.02 -7.04 -1.13
N CYS A 33 1.01 -5.71 -1.09
CA CYS A 33 -0.16 -4.90 -1.46
C CYS A 33 -0.62 -5.17 -2.89
N ARG A 34 0.29 -5.13 -3.87
CA ARG A 34 -0.03 -5.37 -5.29
C ARG A 34 -0.55 -6.79 -5.55
N GLN A 35 -0.01 -7.78 -4.84
CA GLN A 35 -0.46 -9.18 -4.95
C GLN A 35 -1.72 -9.48 -4.11
N GLY A 36 -2.15 -8.56 -3.24
CA GLY A 36 -3.30 -8.77 -2.36
C GLY A 36 -3.08 -9.87 -1.32
N ILE A 37 -1.84 -10.05 -0.87
CA ILE A 37 -1.47 -11.09 0.11
C ILE A 37 -1.73 -10.55 1.52
N TYR A 38 -2.61 -11.23 2.27
CA TYR A 38 -2.98 -10.90 3.65
C TYR A 38 -3.18 -9.38 3.90
N PRO A 39 -4.04 -8.70 3.12
CA PRO A 39 -4.20 -7.25 3.21
C PRO A 39 -4.62 -6.77 4.60
N GLU A 40 -5.32 -7.60 5.39
CA GLU A 40 -5.69 -7.31 6.78
C GLU A 40 -4.48 -7.09 7.71
N HIS A 41 -3.30 -7.58 7.33
CA HIS A 41 -2.07 -7.44 8.08
C HIS A 41 -1.06 -6.52 7.40
N VAL A 42 -1.02 -6.50 6.06
CA VAL A 42 -0.09 -5.67 5.30
C VAL A 42 -0.52 -4.21 5.26
N VAL A 43 -1.81 -3.92 5.12
CA VAL A 43 -2.32 -2.54 5.05
C VAL A 43 -2.00 -1.72 6.32
N PRO A 44 -2.19 -2.23 7.54
CA PRO A 44 -1.75 -1.53 8.75
C PRO A 44 -0.28 -1.09 8.71
N VAL A 45 0.62 -1.99 8.34
CA VAL A 45 2.06 -1.69 8.24
C VAL A 45 2.34 -0.67 7.13
N ALA A 46 1.66 -0.78 5.99
CA ALA A 46 1.78 0.21 4.92
C ALA A 46 1.36 1.62 5.36
N LEU A 47 0.26 1.72 6.12
CA LEU A 47 -0.21 3.00 6.67
C LEU A 47 0.76 3.59 7.69
N GLU A 48 1.33 2.76 8.57
CA GLU A 48 2.37 3.20 9.52
C GLU A 48 3.58 3.77 8.79
N ARG A 49 4.07 3.10 7.74
CA ARG A 49 5.23 3.56 6.95
C ARG A 49 4.91 4.85 6.18
N LEU A 50 3.70 5.00 5.65
CA LEU A 50 3.28 6.26 5.01
C LEU A 50 3.13 7.41 6.01
N GLN A 51 2.80 7.11 7.28
CA GLN A 51 2.69 8.11 8.32
C GLN A 51 4.06 8.70 8.66
N GLU A 52 5.09 7.85 8.65
CA GLU A 52 6.49 8.25 8.85
C GLU A 52 7.07 8.97 7.64
N ASN A 53 6.79 8.46 6.43
CA ASN A 53 7.24 9.04 5.17
C ASN A 53 6.18 8.91 4.07
N PRO A 54 5.46 9.99 3.71
CA PRO A 54 4.47 9.96 2.63
C PRO A 54 5.05 9.60 1.25
N LEU A 55 6.36 9.79 1.05
CA LEU A 55 7.07 9.44 -0.17
C LEU A 55 7.71 8.04 -0.11
N ALA A 56 7.36 7.21 0.89
CA ALA A 56 7.92 5.88 1.03
C ALA A 56 7.78 5.06 -0.27
N GLY A 57 8.89 4.49 -0.70
CA GLY A 57 9.02 3.67 -1.89
C GLY A 57 10.45 3.18 -2.04
N GLU A 58 10.64 2.10 -2.80
CA GLU A 58 11.97 1.56 -3.06
C GLU A 58 12.46 1.95 -4.46
N LYS A 59 11.58 1.81 -5.46
CA LYS A 59 11.92 2.07 -6.87
C LYS A 59 11.77 3.53 -7.25
N TYR A 60 10.82 4.20 -6.64
CA TYR A 60 10.53 5.62 -6.84
C TYR A 60 9.74 6.17 -5.65
N ASP A 61 9.80 7.49 -5.46
CA ASP A 61 9.09 8.18 -4.39
C ASP A 61 7.57 7.99 -4.51
N GLY A 62 6.92 7.63 -3.41
CA GLY A 62 5.48 7.39 -3.37
C GLY A 62 5.04 5.99 -3.85
N GLU A 63 5.98 5.09 -4.14
CA GLU A 63 5.65 3.73 -4.60
C GLU A 63 4.68 2.99 -3.67
N LEU A 64 4.78 3.20 -2.35
CA LEU A 64 3.90 2.56 -1.37
C LEU A 64 2.45 3.04 -1.46
N LEU A 65 2.24 4.32 -1.75
CA LEU A 65 0.92 4.88 -1.99
C LEU A 65 0.29 4.27 -3.25
N VAL A 66 1.07 4.18 -4.33
CA VAL A 66 0.66 3.52 -5.57
C VAL A 66 0.35 2.03 -5.33
N ALA A 67 1.12 1.36 -4.47
CA ALA A 67 0.84 -0.02 -4.11
C ALA A 67 -0.49 -0.17 -3.35
N LEU A 68 -0.82 0.75 -2.44
CA LEU A 68 -2.13 0.77 -1.76
C LEU A 68 -3.31 1.01 -2.70
N ASN A 69 -3.11 1.74 -3.80
CA ASN A 69 -4.13 1.87 -4.85
C ASN A 69 -4.50 0.53 -5.51
N SER A 70 -3.64 -0.49 -5.41
CA SER A 70 -3.94 -1.85 -5.87
C SER A 70 -4.88 -2.62 -4.93
N ILE A 71 -5.04 -2.18 -3.68
CA ILE A 71 -5.95 -2.81 -2.72
C ILE A 71 -7.39 -2.63 -3.19
N ARG A 72 -8.12 -3.75 -3.23
CA ARG A 72 -9.50 -3.82 -3.70
C ARG A 72 -10.45 -2.94 -2.87
N ARG A 73 -11.42 -2.30 -3.52
CA ARG A 73 -12.42 -1.44 -2.86
C ARG A 73 -13.22 -2.20 -1.79
N GLU A 74 -13.49 -3.49 -2.05
CA GLU A 74 -14.21 -4.37 -1.15
C GLU A 74 -13.48 -4.56 0.19
N PHE A 75 -12.15 -4.54 0.19
CA PHE A 75 -11.36 -4.59 1.43
C PHE A 75 -11.63 -3.35 2.28
N TRP A 76 -11.52 -2.15 1.69
CA TRP A 76 -11.78 -0.91 2.41
C TRP A 76 -13.21 -0.81 2.94
N ALA A 77 -14.19 -1.32 2.18
CA ALA A 77 -15.58 -1.39 2.62
C ALA A 77 -15.80 -2.38 3.79
N ALA A 78 -15.04 -3.47 3.83
CA ALA A 78 -15.09 -4.46 4.92
C ALA A 78 -14.31 -4.01 6.17
N HIS A 79 -13.32 -3.13 6.02
CA HIS A 79 -12.41 -2.66 7.08
C HIS A 79 -12.50 -1.14 7.26
N LEU A 80 -13.64 -0.66 7.76
CA LEU A 80 -13.94 0.77 7.88
C LEU A 80 -12.99 1.52 8.83
N ASP A 81 -12.46 0.86 9.85
CA ASP A 81 -11.39 1.35 10.71
C ASP A 81 -10.11 1.65 9.92
N LEU A 82 -9.60 0.71 9.13
CA LEU A 82 -8.44 0.96 8.27
C LEU A 82 -8.72 2.02 7.21
N ALA A 83 -9.91 2.04 6.61
CA ALA A 83 -10.31 3.08 5.67
C ALA A 83 -10.30 4.48 6.31
N ARG A 84 -10.80 4.61 7.56
CA ARG A 84 -10.75 5.87 8.30
C ARG A 84 -9.31 6.28 8.62
N SER A 85 -8.47 5.35 9.04
CA SER A 85 -7.04 5.61 9.27
C SER A 85 -6.35 6.10 8.00
N ALA A 86 -6.60 5.45 6.86
CA ALA A 86 -6.08 5.87 5.56
C ALA A 86 -6.56 7.29 5.19
N ALA A 87 -7.87 7.56 5.28
CA ALA A 87 -8.42 8.88 4.98
C ALA A 87 -7.81 9.98 5.87
N SER A 88 -7.69 9.71 7.17
CA SER A 88 -7.08 10.63 8.12
C SER A 88 -5.62 10.92 7.76
N LEU A 89 -4.84 9.89 7.45
CA LEU A 89 -3.45 10.04 7.07
C LEU A 89 -3.32 10.87 5.79
N LEU A 90 -4.07 10.53 4.75
CA LEU A 90 -4.02 11.20 3.45
C LEU A 90 -4.40 12.68 3.54
N SER A 91 -5.30 13.06 4.45
CA SER A 91 -5.65 14.46 4.68
C SER A 91 -4.51 15.31 5.27
N THR A 92 -3.47 14.68 5.82
CA THR A 92 -2.29 15.35 6.38
C THR A 92 -1.09 15.38 5.45
N VAL A 93 -1.16 14.63 4.33
CA VAL A 93 -0.07 14.58 3.35
C VAL A 93 -0.03 15.90 2.58
N ASN A 94 1.14 16.55 2.60
CA ASN A 94 1.36 17.76 1.81
C ASN A 94 1.70 17.38 0.36
N THR A 95 0.74 17.54 -0.54
CA THR A 95 0.86 17.20 -1.96
C THR A 95 1.42 18.35 -2.81
N ASP A 96 1.60 19.55 -2.25
CA ASP A 96 1.99 20.75 -3.00
C ASP A 96 3.41 20.66 -3.58
N ALA A 97 4.23 19.74 -3.07
CA ALA A 97 5.60 19.51 -3.52
C ALA A 97 5.71 18.59 -4.75
N HIS A 98 4.73 17.70 -4.99
CA HIS A 98 4.80 16.68 -6.04
C HIS A 98 3.43 16.47 -6.69
N SER A 99 3.26 16.91 -7.94
CA SER A 99 2.00 16.79 -8.68
C SER A 99 1.46 15.36 -8.73
N ASP A 100 2.35 14.39 -8.89
CA ASP A 100 2.01 12.99 -9.12
C ASP A 100 1.51 12.35 -7.81
N LEU A 101 2.09 12.73 -6.66
CA LEU A 101 1.64 12.30 -5.34
C LEU A 101 0.20 12.74 -5.06
N GLY A 102 -0.19 13.95 -5.49
CA GLY A 102 -1.56 14.44 -5.34
C GLY A 102 -2.59 13.60 -6.09
N GLU A 103 -2.26 13.14 -7.29
CA GLU A 103 -3.12 12.26 -8.08
C GLU A 103 -3.28 10.89 -7.40
N ASP A 104 -2.18 10.31 -6.92
CA ASP A 104 -2.21 9.03 -6.21
C ASP A 104 -3.00 9.08 -4.89
N VAL A 105 -2.89 10.20 -4.16
CA VAL A 105 -3.69 10.44 -2.94
C VAL A 105 -5.18 10.52 -3.28
N GLN A 106 -5.54 11.28 -4.31
CA GLN A 106 -6.93 11.39 -4.77
C GLN A 106 -7.48 10.03 -5.19
N GLN A 107 -6.70 9.27 -5.97
CA GLN A 107 -7.08 7.93 -6.39
C GLN A 107 -7.33 7.01 -5.20
N LEU A 108 -6.51 7.07 -4.15
CA LEU A 108 -6.72 6.24 -2.95
C LEU A 108 -7.98 6.66 -2.21
N LEU A 109 -8.19 7.97 -2.03
CA LEU A 109 -9.39 8.52 -1.39
C LEU A 109 -10.68 8.09 -2.09
N GLU A 110 -10.71 8.07 -3.43
CA GLU A 110 -11.86 7.63 -4.21
C GLU A 110 -12.21 6.15 -4.01
N ARG A 111 -11.25 5.33 -3.57
CA ARG A 111 -11.45 3.90 -3.25
C ARG A 111 -11.99 3.69 -1.84
N LEU A 112 -11.79 4.65 -0.94
CA LEU A 112 -12.28 4.54 0.42
C LEU A 112 -13.81 4.68 0.44
N PRO A 113 -14.52 3.96 1.32
CA PRO A 113 -15.93 4.22 1.57
C PRO A 113 -16.13 5.66 2.08
N PRO A 114 -17.25 6.31 1.72
CA PRO A 114 -17.55 7.65 2.21
C PRO A 114 -17.66 7.65 3.75
N PRO A 115 -17.28 8.74 4.42
CA PRO A 115 -17.48 8.86 5.86
C PRO A 115 -18.97 8.72 6.17
N ALA A 116 -19.32 7.85 7.11
CA ALA A 116 -20.69 7.73 7.60
C ALA A 116 -21.11 9.07 8.21
N SER A 117 -22.19 9.66 7.66
CA SER A 117 -22.80 10.91 8.13
C SER A 117 -23.46 10.79 9.50
#